data_AF-A0A251Q0Q5-F1
#
_entry.id   AF-A0A251Q0Q5-F1
#
_cell.length_a   1.000
_cell.length_b   1.000
_cell.length_c   1.000
_cell.angle_alpha   90.00
_cell.angle_beta   90.00
_cell.angle_gamma   90.00
#
_symmetry.space_group_name_H-M   'P 1'
#
loop_
_entity.id
_entity.type
_entity.pdbx_description
1 polymer ?
#
loop_
_entity_poly.entity_id
_entity_poly.type
_entity_poly.pdbx_seq_one_letter_code
_entity_poly.pdbx_strand_id
1 'polypeptide(L)' 'MGFQKYGTHGGIKCLPWQTKGYRAIAIDFRGYGLSEQPAEPEKGTFKDLADDVVALLDSLGINKVDPFFPPGT' A
#
# COMPACT_ATOMS: atom_id res chain seq x y z
N MET A 1 9.41 -5.21 2.10
CA MET A 1 8.33 -4.30 1.64
C MET A 1 8.90 -2.89 1.67
N GLY A 2 9.17 -2.31 0.50
CA GLY A 2 9.79 -0.98 0.41
C GLY A 2 8.74 0.13 0.58
N PHE A 3 9.05 1.18 1.32
CA PHE A 3 8.21 2.38 1.43
C PHE A 3 8.82 3.50 0.62
N GLN A 4 8.17 3.94 -0.45
CA GLN A 4 8.53 5.21 -1.08
C GLN A 4 7.78 6.35 -0.39
N LYS A 5 8.51 7.22 0.31
CA LYS A 5 7.95 8.52 0.71
C LYS A 5 7.72 9.31 -0.57
N TYR A 6 6.49 9.37 -1.04
CA TYR A 6 6.12 10.31 -2.10
C TYR A 6 6.17 11.72 -1.51
N GLY A 7 7.38 12.30 -1.54
CA GLY A 7 7.60 13.72 -1.34
C GLY A 7 6.83 14.50 -2.40
N THR A 8 6.44 15.72 -2.05
CA THR A 8 5.43 16.54 -2.72
C THR A 8 5.66 16.81 -4.22
N HIS A 9 6.78 16.43 -4.84
CA HIS A 9 7.02 16.68 -6.27
C HIS A 9 7.46 15.41 -7.00
N GLY A 10 6.52 14.84 -7.79
CA GLY A 10 6.78 13.82 -8.82
C GLY A 10 6.58 12.38 -8.35
N GLY A 11 5.40 11.79 -8.60
CA GLY A 11 5.24 10.33 -8.56
C GLY A 11 3.81 9.79 -8.40
N ILE A 12 2.95 10.49 -7.66
CA ILE A 12 1.51 10.16 -7.56
C ILE A 12 0.76 11.48 -7.67
N LYS A 13 0.03 11.68 -8.78
CA LYS A 13 -0.80 12.86 -8.96
C LYS A 13 -1.74 12.94 -7.76
N CYS A 14 -1.73 14.09 -7.11
CA CYS A 14 -2.55 14.41 -5.96
C CYS A 14 -4.03 14.14 -6.28
N LEU A 15 -4.50 13.00 -5.81
CA LEU A 15 -5.86 12.55 -5.96
C LEU A 15 -6.68 13.13 -4.78
N PRO A 16 -8.01 13.24 -4.89
CA PRO A 16 -8.86 14.05 -3.99
C PRO A 16 -8.84 13.64 -2.50
N TRP A 17 -8.12 12.59 -2.12
CA TRP A 17 -7.95 12.18 -0.73
C TRP A 17 -7.09 13.14 0.10
N GLN A 18 -6.05 13.73 -0.49
CA GLN A 18 -5.16 14.66 0.22
C GLN A 18 -5.91 15.93 0.62
N THR A 19 -6.91 16.35 -0.16
CA THR A 19 -7.75 17.52 0.14
C THR A 19 -8.84 17.24 1.19
N LYS A 20 -9.09 15.97 1.52
CA LYS A 20 -10.10 15.53 2.50
C LYS A 20 -9.50 15.09 3.85
N GLY A 21 -8.20 15.33 4.08
CA GLY A 21 -7.53 14.98 5.34
C GLY A 21 -7.17 13.50 5.51
N TYR A 22 -7.23 12.71 4.43
CA TYR A 22 -6.81 11.31 4.48
C TYR A 22 -5.31 11.16 4.27
N ARG A 23 -4.69 10.26 5.05
CA ARG A 23 -3.33 9.78 4.80
C ARG A 23 -3.38 8.61 3.82
N ALA A 24 -3.06 8.87 2.55
CA ALA A 24 -2.91 7.81 1.56
C ALA A 24 -1.56 7.10 1.70
N ILE A 25 -1.56 5.77 1.60
CA ILE A 25 -0.36 4.92 1.61
C ILE A 25 -0.45 4.03 0.38
N ALA A 26 0.42 4.28 -0.60
CA ALA A 26 0.60 3.38 -1.74
C ALA A 26 1.74 2.42 -1.42
N ILE A 27 1.53 1.13 -1.69
CA ILE A 27 2.51 0.07 -1.47
C ILE A 27 2.85 -0.63 -2.78
N ASP A 28 4.13 -0.96 -2.94
CA ASP A 28 4.56 -1.91 -3.95
C ASP A 28 4.31 -3.32 -3.43
N PHE A 29 3.52 -4.10 -4.17
CA PHE A 29 3.31 -5.52 -3.84
C PHE A 29 4.59 -6.32 -4.03
N ARG A 30 4.66 -7.48 -3.37
CA ARG A 30 5.75 -8.43 -3.53
C ARG A 30 6.03 -8.71 -5.00
N GLY A 31 7.29 -8.65 -5.40
CA GLY A 31 7.71 -8.81 -6.80
C GLY A 31 7.54 -7.59 -7.70
N TYR A 32 7.11 -6.44 -7.17
CA TYR A 32 6.98 -5.18 -7.90
C TYR A 32 7.77 -4.05 -7.22
N GLY A 33 8.17 -3.05 -8.02
CA GLY A 33 8.77 -1.81 -7.54
C GLY A 33 9.98 -2.05 -6.64
N LEU A 34 9.92 -1.53 -5.40
CA LEU A 34 10.97 -1.66 -4.38
C LEU A 34 10.70 -2.80 -3.36
N SER A 35 9.68 -3.62 -3.60
CA SER A 35 9.38 -4.77 -2.74
C SER A 35 10.11 -6.02 -3.20
N GLU A 36 10.54 -6.82 -2.23
CA GLU A 36 11.28 -8.08 -2.47
C GLU A 36 10.54 -9.00 -3.43
N GLN A 37 11.28 -9.67 -4.31
CA GLN A 37 10.74 -10.74 -5.15
C GLN A 37 10.56 -12.01 -4.32
N PRO A 38 9.43 -12.74 -4.48
CA PRO A 38 9.27 -14.03 -3.82
C PRO A 38 10.34 -14.98 -4.36
N ALA A 39 11.14 -15.57 -3.47
CA ALA A 39 12.17 -16.55 -3.83
C ALA A 39 11.58 -17.85 -4.38
N GLU A 40 10.34 -18.16 -4.00
CA GLU A 40 9.60 -19.34 -4.43
C GLU A 40 8.32 -18.91 -5.16
N PRO A 41 7.98 -19.52 -6.32
CA PRO A 41 6.80 -19.16 -7.10
C PRO A 41 5.48 -19.40 -6.34
N GLU A 42 5.50 -20.26 -5.33
CA GLU A 42 4.34 -20.57 -4.49
C GLU A 42 4.03 -19.47 -3.45
N LYS A 43 4.97 -18.55 -3.17
CA LYS A 43 4.85 -17.46 -2.19
C LYS A 43 4.37 -16.14 -2.81
N GLY A 44 3.42 -16.25 -3.72
CA GLY A 44 2.78 -15.13 -4.41
C GLY A 44 1.26 -15.27 -4.43
N THR A 45 0.68 -15.99 -3.47
CA THR A 45 -0.76 -16.18 -3.40
C THR A 45 -1.46 -14.93 -2.91
N PHE A 46 -2.77 -14.86 -3.12
CA PHE A 46 -3.59 -13.76 -2.59
C PHE A 46 -3.56 -13.72 -1.05
N LYS A 47 -3.35 -14.87 -0.39
CA LYS A 47 -3.20 -14.93 1.06
C LYS A 47 -1.90 -14.26 1.52
N ASP A 48 -0.79 -14.53 0.84
CA ASP A 48 0.49 -13.90 1.14
C ASP A 48 0.41 -12.37 1.00
N LEU A 49 -0.33 -11.89 -0.01
CA LEU A 49 -0.62 -10.47 -0.16
C LEU A 49 -1.43 -9.90 1.02
N ALA A 50 -2.47 -10.60 1.46
CA ALA A 50 -3.28 -10.17 2.61
C ALA A 50 -2.44 -10.13 3.90
N ASP A 51 -1.60 -11.15 4.12
CA ASP A 51 -0.71 -11.24 5.27
C ASP A 51 0.35 -10.10 5.24
N ASP A 52 0.90 -9.78 4.05
CA ASP A 52 1.81 -8.65 3.86
C ASP A 52 1.12 -7.30 4.19
N VAL A 53 -0.16 -7.11 3.83
CA VAL A 53 -0.93 -5.90 4.17
C VAL A 53 -1.23 -5.80 5.66
N VAL A 54 -1.57 -6.91 6.32
CA VAL A 54 -1.80 -6.92 7.78
C VAL A 54 -0.52 -6.58 8.53
N ALA A 55 0.60 -7.25 8.20
CA ALA A 55 1.89 -6.97 8.82
C ALA A 55 2.35 -5.51 8.62
N LEU A 56 2.05 -4.95 7.44
CA LEU A 56 2.28 -3.54 7.16
C LEU A 56 1.47 -2.64 8.11
N LEU A 57 0.16 -2.86 8.24
CA LEU A 57 -0.71 -2.05 9.10
C LEU A 57 -0.29 -2.15 10.57
N ASP A 58 0.07 -3.35 11.03
CA ASP A 58 0.60 -3.59 12.38
C ASP A 58 1.91 -2.81 12.62
N SER A 59 2.83 -2.81 11.66
CA SER A 59 4.10 -2.06 11.75
C SER A 59 3.89 -0.54 11.83
N LEU A 60 2.76 -0.04 11.31
CA LEU A 60 2.37 1.36 11.34
C LEU A 60 1.46 1.70 12.53
N GLY A 61 1.04 0.70 13.33
CA GLY A 61 0.10 0.86 14.44
C GLY A 61 -1.32 1.21 14.00
N ILE A 62 -1.73 0.80 12.79
CA ILE A 62 -3.04 1.11 12.21
C ILE A 62 -3.98 -0.08 12.41
N ASN A 63 -4.94 0.06 13.31
CA ASN A 63 -5.90 -1.01 13.63
C ASN A 63 -7.01 -1.19 12.58
N LYS A 64 -7.28 -0.17 11.76
CA LYS A 64 -8.33 -0.21 10.73
C LYS A 64 -7.99 0.75 9.60
N VAL A 65 -8.28 0.33 8.38
CA VAL A 65 -8.17 1.12 7.15
C VAL A 65 -9.44 0.92 6.33
N ASP A 66 -9.81 1.92 5.54
CA ASP A 66 -10.86 1.78 4.53
C ASP A 66 -10.21 1.28 3.22
N PRO A 67 -10.43 0.01 2.82
CA PRO A 67 -9.77 -0.57 1.64
C PRO A 67 -10.45 -0.16 0.33
N PHE A 68 -11.59 0.52 0.39
CA PHE A 68 -12.50 0.74 -0.73
C PHE A 68 -13.04 2.16 -0.74
N PHE A 69 -12.98 2.81 -1.90
CA PHE A 69 -13.47 4.17 -2.12
C PHE A 69 -14.95 4.15 -2.55
N PRO A 70 -15.82 5.06 -2.03
CA PRO A 70 -17.19 5.14 -2.49
C PRO A 70 -17.25 5.61 -3.96
N PRO A 71 -18.02 4.96 -4.83
CA PRO A 71 -18.24 5.48 -6.18
C PRO A 71 -19.00 6.81 -6.08
N GLY A 72 -18.36 7.93 -6.42
CA GLY A 72 -19.04 9.22 -6.59
C GLY A 72 -18.42 10.46 -5.95
N THR A 73 -17.09 10.55 -5.75
CA THR A 73 -16.44 11.85 -5.48
C THR A 73 -15.27 12.13 -6.38
#